data_AF-A0A814EY46-F1
#
_entry.id   AF-A0A814EY46-F1
#
_cell.length_a   1.000
_cell.length_b   1.000
_cell.length_c   1.000
_cell.angle_alpha   90.00
_cell.angle_beta   90.00
_cell.angle_gamma   90.00
#
_symmetry.space_group_name_H-M   'P 1'
#
loop_
_entity.id
_entity.type
_entity.pdbx_description
1 polymer ?
#
loop_
_entity_poly.entity_id
_entity_poly.type
_entity_poly.pdbx_seq_one_letter_code
_entity_poly.pdbx_strand_id
1 'polypeptide(L)'
;MLIDYNTIIHTSEQFDYISVRDCSKKFNFYLLYLTRPKNTNQTYNVRIDTYNKEKMEYYVSMIYPIRYSFLPVHRLSLQVDVPISKVTEKSKICPLKCGHGQCRYFSNSNKYFCQCSKGYSGMLCTIKNACDCSSDSICIEVVNNRSIYVCPLDKFGPRCYLKRTTCISNLCSNNSRCISRDEKNSEMKYFCLRSQSYMGSRCENLEIKIKFHFSKTIFIPQTIFIHFIYFPPKSNPLPKIPPDPIQIVEFHQQYYLALLQRYNYCENNGQCFQDNNTYPTSLACLCKECYYGSRCQFTTIGFGLSLDDILGYNIWPNVPFSRQSSVVKITTAFTILMFVIAMINGVLSMITFQTKRSLGIGSGVYLFVSSITSLLTMILFTLKFFLLVFSQMSIITNYSFLLSHCICTDILLKAFLAIGEWLNACVSIERILTIQLGIEFNKVRSKKAAKRVIFGLYLFILASFLHDPLNRHLLEDSEEQRTCRQKVPKGFLDMVLSDKTHL
;
A
#
# COMPACT_ATOMS: atom_id res chain seq x y z
N MET A 1 9.39 -9.80 7.90
CA MET A 1 10.48 -9.00 8.53
C MET A 1 11.20 -8.21 7.46
N LEU A 2 11.46 -6.93 7.69
CA LEU A 2 12.35 -6.12 6.85
C LEU A 2 13.77 -6.25 7.39
N ILE A 3 14.71 -6.73 6.57
CA ILE A 3 16.10 -6.97 6.94
C ILE A 3 17.07 -6.24 6.00
N ASP A 4 18.24 -5.88 6.50
CA ASP A 4 19.34 -5.38 5.68
C ASP A 4 20.27 -6.50 5.19
N TYR A 5 21.35 -6.14 4.50
CA TYR A 5 22.39 -7.06 4.03
C TYR A 5 23.07 -7.83 5.17
N ASN A 6 23.24 -7.19 6.33
CA ASN A 6 23.85 -7.77 7.53
C ASN A 6 22.86 -8.60 8.34
N THR A 7 21.66 -8.85 7.81
CA THR A 7 20.55 -9.57 8.47
C THR A 7 19.98 -8.88 9.71
N ILE A 8 20.26 -7.60 9.90
CA ILE A 8 19.66 -6.79 10.98
C ILE A 8 18.19 -6.58 10.65
N ILE A 9 17.32 -6.89 11.61
CA ILE A 9 15.88 -6.69 11.48
C ILE A 9 15.53 -5.23 11.78
N HIS A 10 14.88 -4.57 10.81
CA HIS A 10 14.38 -3.21 10.98
C HIS A 10 12.99 -3.18 11.63
N THR A 11 12.09 -4.03 11.14
CA THR A 11 10.74 -4.22 11.68
C THR A 11 10.25 -5.63 11.37
N SER A 12 9.35 -6.13 12.21
CA SER A 12 8.77 -7.45 12.08
C SER A 12 7.27 -7.40 12.36
N GLU A 13 6.50 -8.05 11.50
CA GLU A 13 5.08 -8.33 11.70
C GLU A 13 4.88 -9.85 11.74
N GLN A 14 3.85 -10.29 12.46
CA GLN A 14 3.46 -11.69 12.58
C GLN A 14 1.94 -11.85 12.39
N PHE A 15 1.52 -12.97 11.83
CA PHE A 15 0.12 -13.33 11.68
C PHE A 15 -0.04 -14.86 11.59
N ASP A 16 -1.20 -15.35 11.99
CA ASP A 16 -1.54 -16.77 11.89
C ASP A 16 -2.29 -17.10 10.60
N TYR A 17 -1.75 -18.05 9.83
CA TYR A 17 -2.34 -18.52 8.58
C TYR A 17 -2.91 -19.94 8.73
N ILE A 18 -4.18 -20.11 8.32
CA ILE A 18 -4.85 -21.41 8.23
C ILE A 18 -5.34 -21.61 6.81
N SER A 19 -4.81 -22.61 6.09
CA SER A 19 -5.10 -22.83 4.66
C SER A 19 -6.59 -22.88 4.33
N VAL A 20 -7.39 -23.62 5.10
CA VAL A 20 -8.84 -23.78 4.86
C VAL A 20 -9.60 -22.45 4.96
N ARG A 21 -9.11 -21.51 5.76
CA ARG A 21 -9.79 -20.24 6.08
C ARG A 21 -9.24 -19.06 5.29
N ASP A 22 -7.93 -19.06 5.06
CA ASP A 22 -7.18 -17.87 4.69
C ASP A 22 -6.58 -17.95 3.28
N CYS A 23 -6.72 -19.07 2.57
CA CYS A 23 -6.21 -19.22 1.21
C CYS A 23 -6.76 -18.15 0.23
N SER A 24 -7.98 -17.68 0.45
CA SER A 24 -8.63 -16.64 -0.35
C SER A 24 -8.31 -15.20 0.08
N LYS A 25 -7.61 -15.01 1.20
CA LYS A 25 -7.45 -13.69 1.82
C LYS A 25 -6.16 -13.01 1.39
N LYS A 26 -6.26 -11.70 1.18
CA LYS A 26 -5.12 -10.82 1.00
C LYS A 26 -4.69 -10.24 2.34
N PHE A 27 -3.38 -10.28 2.60
CA PHE A 27 -2.77 -9.68 3.79
C PHE A 27 -1.95 -8.45 3.40
N ASN A 28 -2.06 -7.39 4.20
CA ASN A 28 -1.30 -6.15 4.02
C ASN A 28 -0.47 -5.90 5.29
N PHE A 29 0.82 -5.63 5.12
CA PHE A 29 1.75 -5.35 6.21
C PHE A 29 2.52 -4.06 5.92
N TYR A 30 2.72 -3.25 6.95
CA TYR A 30 3.58 -2.07 6.91
C TYR A 30 4.89 -2.40 7.62
N LEU A 31 6.01 -2.25 6.91
CA LEU A 31 7.35 -2.49 7.44
C LEU A 31 8.15 -1.19 7.37
N LEU A 32 8.67 -0.75 8.51
CA LEU A 32 9.35 0.52 8.69
C LEU A 32 10.86 0.34 8.87
N TYR A 33 11.64 1.27 8.33
CA TYR A 33 13.08 1.31 8.56
C TYR A 33 13.39 1.86 9.96
N LEU A 34 14.36 1.28 10.67
CA LEU A 34 14.85 1.78 11.97
C LEU A 34 15.27 3.25 11.97
N THR A 35 15.86 3.71 10.88
CA THR A 35 16.35 5.09 10.75
C THR A 35 15.62 5.81 9.61
N ARG A 36 15.38 7.11 9.82
CA ARG A 36 14.85 8.02 8.81
C ARG A 36 15.84 9.19 8.62
N PRO A 37 16.39 9.38 7.41
CA PRO A 37 16.28 8.55 6.22
C PRO A 37 17.04 7.24 6.37
N LYS A 38 16.62 6.21 5.62
CA LYS A 38 17.31 4.92 5.55
C LYS A 38 18.68 5.07 4.86
N ASN A 39 19.55 4.09 5.07
CA ASN A 39 20.86 4.08 4.45
C ASN A 39 20.75 3.64 2.98
N THR A 40 21.00 4.55 2.04
CA THR A 40 20.90 4.28 0.59
C THR A 40 21.98 3.34 0.06
N ASN A 41 23.10 3.19 0.78
CA ASN A 41 24.19 2.30 0.38
C ASN A 41 23.92 0.84 0.76
N GLN A 42 22.88 0.58 1.55
CA GLN A 42 22.50 -0.77 1.96
C GLN A 42 21.43 -1.35 1.05
N THR A 43 21.47 -2.68 0.90
CA THR A 43 20.40 -3.43 0.26
C THR A 43 19.46 -3.99 1.32
N TYR A 44 18.16 -3.89 1.03
CA TYR A 44 17.12 -4.34 1.95
C TYR A 44 16.33 -5.49 1.33
N ASN A 45 15.88 -6.42 2.18
CA ASN A 45 15.09 -7.56 1.77
C ASN A 45 13.91 -7.76 2.73
N VAL A 46 12.80 -8.28 2.22
CA VAL A 46 11.70 -8.79 3.03
C VAL A 46 11.91 -10.29 3.22
N ARG A 47 12.17 -10.70 4.47
CA ARG A 47 12.26 -12.10 4.88
C ARG A 47 10.95 -12.56 5.51
N ILE A 48 10.43 -13.69 5.05
CA ILE A 48 9.23 -14.34 5.57
C ILE A 48 9.65 -15.68 6.13
N ASP A 49 9.41 -15.89 7.43
CA ASP A 49 9.69 -17.14 8.12
C ASP A 49 8.37 -17.78 8.53
N THR A 50 8.23 -19.08 8.30
CA THR A 50 7.02 -19.83 8.63
C THR A 50 7.33 -20.92 9.65
N TYR A 51 6.41 -21.09 10.59
CA TYR A 51 6.54 -22.03 11.70
C TYR A 51 5.26 -22.82 11.86
N ASN A 52 5.39 -24.11 12.19
CA ASN A 52 4.28 -24.92 12.63
C ASN A 52 4.04 -24.67 14.13
N LYS A 53 2.96 -23.95 14.45
CA LYS A 53 2.60 -23.61 15.85
C LYS A 53 2.07 -24.80 16.65
N GLU A 54 1.63 -25.88 16.01
CA GLU A 54 1.20 -27.09 16.72
C GLU A 54 2.39 -27.88 17.26
N LYS A 55 3.42 -28.06 16.43
CA LYS A 55 4.62 -28.80 16.79
C LYS A 55 5.72 -27.92 17.39
N MET A 56 5.56 -26.60 17.30
CA MET A 56 6.60 -25.62 17.61
C MET A 56 7.90 -25.94 16.85
N GLU A 57 7.78 -26.02 15.53
CA GLU A 57 8.89 -26.34 14.64
C GLU A 57 8.99 -25.33 13.49
N TYR A 58 10.23 -25.02 13.10
CA TYR A 58 10.50 -24.29 11.88
C TYR A 58 10.02 -25.05 10.64
N TYR A 59 9.45 -24.34 9.68
CA TYR A 59 8.88 -24.91 8.47
C TYR A 59 9.66 -24.51 7.21
N VAL A 60 9.60 -23.24 6.80
CA VAL A 60 10.34 -22.71 5.64
C VAL A 60 10.53 -21.20 5.73
N SER A 61 11.60 -20.70 5.10
CA SER A 61 11.86 -19.27 4.93
C SER A 61 11.96 -18.88 3.46
N MET A 62 11.57 -17.65 3.18
CA MET A 62 11.64 -17.00 1.87
C MET A 62 12.22 -15.59 2.00
N ILE A 63 12.90 -15.12 0.97
CA ILE A 63 13.52 -13.79 0.94
C ILE A 63 13.22 -13.06 -0.37
N TYR A 64 12.78 -11.81 -0.29
CA TYR A 64 12.40 -10.99 -1.44
C TYR A 64 13.17 -9.68 -1.44
N PRO A 65 13.96 -9.36 -2.48
CA PRO A 65 14.76 -8.14 -2.51
C PRO A 65 13.94 -6.88 -2.81
N ILE A 66 14.28 -5.78 -2.15
CA ILE A 66 13.75 -4.45 -2.44
C ILE A 66 14.63 -3.80 -3.51
N ARG A 67 14.12 -3.71 -4.75
CA ARG A 67 14.90 -3.26 -5.92
C ARG A 67 15.15 -1.76 -5.94
N TYR A 68 14.15 -0.96 -5.57
CA TYR A 68 14.22 0.50 -5.63
C TYR A 68 14.48 1.08 -4.25
N SER A 69 15.67 0.84 -3.71
CA SER A 69 16.07 1.33 -2.38
C SER A 69 16.12 2.86 -2.30
N PHE A 70 16.20 3.60 -3.42
CA PHE A 70 16.15 5.07 -3.40
C PHE A 70 14.75 5.64 -3.11
N LEU A 71 13.68 4.86 -3.31
CA LEU A 71 12.31 5.34 -3.09
C LEU A 71 12.00 5.46 -1.59
N PRO A 72 11.37 6.55 -1.13
CA PRO A 72 11.02 6.72 0.28
C PRO A 72 10.03 5.66 0.77
N VAL A 73 9.12 5.22 -0.12
CA VAL A 73 8.15 4.14 0.12
C VAL A 73 8.23 3.14 -1.03
N HIS A 74 8.29 1.85 -0.69
CA HIS A 74 8.31 0.77 -1.67
C HIS A 74 7.17 -0.21 -1.37
N ARG A 75 6.25 -0.39 -2.32
CA ARG A 75 5.17 -1.37 -2.21
C ARG A 75 5.61 -2.69 -2.86
N LEU A 76 5.51 -3.79 -2.14
CA LEU A 76 5.84 -5.12 -2.63
C LEU A 76 4.58 -5.99 -2.59
N SER A 77 4.19 -6.57 -3.73
CA SER A 77 3.08 -7.52 -3.82
C SER A 77 3.64 -8.90 -4.11
N LEU A 78 3.40 -9.85 -3.22
CA LEU A 78 4.00 -11.19 -3.26
C LEU A 78 2.90 -12.25 -3.27
N GLN A 79 3.07 -13.26 -4.13
CA GLN A 79 2.40 -14.55 -3.96
C GLN A 79 3.37 -15.46 -3.20
N VAL A 80 2.93 -15.97 -2.05
CA VAL A 80 3.76 -16.77 -1.14
C VAL A 80 3.27 -18.22 -1.20
N ASP A 81 4.05 -19.08 -1.84
CA ASP A 81 3.71 -20.49 -1.96
C ASP A 81 4.32 -21.28 -0.79
N VAL A 82 3.49 -21.68 0.16
CA VAL A 82 3.91 -22.52 1.29
C VAL A 82 3.78 -23.99 0.88
N PRO A 83 4.88 -24.77 0.82
CA PRO A 83 4.84 -26.17 0.42
C PRO A 83 4.00 -26.99 1.42
N ILE A 84 3.46 -28.13 0.99
CA ILE A 84 2.62 -29.01 1.85
C ILE A 84 3.48 -29.97 2.68
N SER A 85 4.58 -30.45 2.09
CA SER A 85 5.58 -31.28 2.75
C SER A 85 6.79 -30.44 3.13
N LYS A 86 7.39 -30.70 4.31
CA LYS A 86 8.71 -30.15 4.66
C LYS A 86 9.65 -30.45 3.50
N VAL A 87 10.24 -29.42 2.91
CA VAL A 87 11.20 -29.63 1.84
C VAL A 87 12.39 -30.35 2.48
N THR A 88 12.50 -31.65 2.21
CA THR A 88 13.60 -32.47 2.69
C THR A 88 14.84 -31.92 2.03
N GLU A 89 15.77 -31.41 2.84
CA GLU A 89 17.00 -30.77 2.37
C GLU A 89 17.69 -31.70 1.38
N LYS A 90 17.64 -31.35 0.08
CA LYS A 90 18.56 -31.96 -0.88
C LYS A 90 19.95 -31.56 -0.41
N SER A 91 20.70 -32.56 0.06
CA SER A 91 22.11 -32.51 0.45
C SER A 91 22.88 -31.54 -0.46
N LYS A 92 23.00 -30.30 -0.01
CA LYS A 92 23.94 -29.31 -0.51
C LYS A 92 24.81 -28.92 0.67
N ILE A 93 26.11 -28.95 0.45
CA ILE A 93 27.10 -28.52 1.43
C ILE A 93 26.76 -27.09 1.83
N CYS A 94 26.45 -26.87 3.11
CA CYS A 94 26.17 -25.53 3.60
C CYS A 94 27.46 -24.69 3.60
N PRO A 95 27.47 -23.50 2.99
CA PRO A 95 28.64 -22.62 2.99
C PRO A 95 28.85 -21.85 4.31
N LEU A 96 27.84 -21.78 5.18
CA LEU A 96 27.86 -21.01 6.42
C LEU A 96 28.24 -21.88 7.62
N LYS A 97 29.19 -21.40 8.43
CA LYS A 97 29.54 -21.99 9.73
C LYS A 97 28.65 -21.40 10.82
N CYS A 98 27.49 -21.99 11.04
CA CYS A 98 26.60 -21.60 12.13
C CYS A 98 27.15 -22.13 13.46
N GLY A 99 27.52 -21.25 14.39
CA GLY A 99 28.11 -21.66 15.68
C GLY A 99 27.10 -22.43 16.54
N HIS A 100 26.07 -21.74 17.03
CA HIS A 100 24.98 -22.33 17.81
C HIS A 100 23.66 -22.31 17.03
N GLY A 101 23.59 -23.09 15.96
CA GLY A 101 22.41 -23.13 15.09
C GLY A 101 22.51 -24.13 13.95
N GLN A 102 21.48 -24.16 13.13
CA GLN A 102 21.39 -25.00 11.93
C GLN A 102 21.42 -24.13 10.69
N CYS A 103 22.19 -24.54 9.68
CA CYS A 103 22.16 -23.87 8.40
C CYS A 103 20.91 -24.24 7.61
N ARG A 104 20.20 -23.23 7.13
CA ARG A 104 18.98 -23.37 6.33
C ARG A 104 19.14 -22.64 5.01
N TYR A 105 18.37 -23.05 4.01
CA TYR A 105 18.31 -22.39 2.72
C TYR A 105 16.95 -21.70 2.53
N PHE A 106 16.94 -20.59 1.80
CA PHE A 106 15.68 -19.93 1.43
C PHE A 106 15.01 -20.68 0.28
N SER A 107 13.73 -21.00 0.40
CA SER A 107 13.02 -21.80 -0.61
C SER A 107 12.92 -21.13 -1.99
N ASN A 108 12.89 -19.80 -2.03
CA ASN A 108 12.74 -19.00 -3.24
C ASN A 108 14.06 -18.41 -3.77
N SER A 109 15.21 -18.75 -3.17
CA SER A 109 16.51 -18.21 -3.62
C SER A 109 17.66 -19.18 -3.37
N ASN A 110 18.81 -18.96 -4.01
CA ASN A 110 20.02 -19.77 -3.79
C ASN A 110 20.86 -19.30 -2.58
N LYS A 111 20.24 -18.60 -1.62
CA LYS A 111 20.93 -18.09 -0.42
C LYS A 111 20.69 -19.00 0.79
N TYR A 112 21.67 -19.01 1.69
CA TYR A 112 21.62 -19.73 2.96
C TYR A 112 21.62 -18.74 4.12
N PHE A 113 21.16 -19.17 5.29
CA PHE A 113 21.20 -18.42 6.54
C PHE A 113 21.33 -19.37 7.73
N CYS A 114 21.79 -18.86 8.87
CA CYS A 114 21.82 -19.62 10.11
C CYS A 114 20.51 -19.43 10.89
N GLN A 115 19.85 -20.54 11.22
CA GLN A 115 18.75 -20.60 12.16
C GLN A 115 19.32 -20.87 13.55
N CYS A 116 19.28 -19.88 14.44
CA CYS A 116 19.90 -19.99 15.75
C CYS A 116 19.11 -20.88 16.71
N SER A 117 19.84 -21.58 17.58
CA SER A 117 19.26 -22.28 18.72
C SER A 117 18.84 -21.31 19.82
N LYS A 118 17.96 -21.77 20.72
CA LYS A 118 17.45 -20.97 21.84
C LYS A 118 18.61 -20.36 22.64
N GLY A 119 18.56 -19.05 22.85
CA GLY A 119 19.57 -18.31 23.61
C GLY A 119 20.70 -17.71 22.77
N TYR A 120 20.64 -17.85 21.44
CA TYR A 120 21.65 -17.33 20.50
C TYR A 120 21.01 -16.52 19.37
N SER A 121 21.75 -15.55 18.84
CA SER A 121 21.30 -14.66 17.77
C SER A 121 22.46 -14.21 16.85
N GLY A 122 22.11 -13.38 15.86
CA GLY A 122 23.03 -12.84 14.87
C GLY A 122 23.21 -13.76 13.66
N MET A 123 23.82 -13.21 12.61
CA MET A 123 23.97 -13.84 11.30
C MET A 123 24.60 -15.25 11.34
N LEU A 124 25.51 -15.50 12.28
CA LEU A 124 26.21 -16.78 12.48
C LEU A 124 25.86 -17.49 13.80
N CYS A 125 24.87 -16.99 14.54
CA CYS A 125 24.45 -17.55 15.82
C CYS A 125 25.57 -17.63 16.87
N THR A 126 26.38 -16.59 16.96
CA THR A 126 27.51 -16.46 17.91
C THR A 126 27.20 -15.55 19.09
N ILE A 127 26.17 -14.70 18.98
CA ILE A 127 25.81 -13.73 20.00
C ILE A 127 24.88 -14.41 21.00
N LYS A 128 25.21 -14.35 22.30
CA LYS A 128 24.35 -14.88 23.35
C LYS A 128 23.23 -13.87 23.63
N ASN A 129 21.99 -14.28 23.42
CA ASN A 129 20.80 -13.46 23.64
C ASN A 129 19.89 -14.11 24.67
N ALA A 130 19.57 -13.39 25.75
CA ALA A 130 18.55 -13.81 26.70
C ALA A 130 17.19 -13.30 26.24
N CYS A 131 16.35 -14.19 25.71
CA CYS A 131 14.96 -13.85 25.39
C CYS A 131 14.10 -13.99 26.65
N ASP A 132 13.40 -12.93 27.02
CA ASP A 132 12.43 -12.94 28.12
C ASP A 132 11.05 -13.34 27.58
N CYS A 133 10.84 -14.64 27.39
CA CYS A 133 9.63 -15.22 26.80
C CYS A 133 9.26 -16.53 27.51
N SER A 134 7.99 -16.95 27.35
CA SER A 134 7.52 -18.25 27.85
C SER A 134 8.44 -19.40 27.42
N SER A 135 8.68 -20.37 28.30
CA SER A 135 9.70 -21.42 28.10
C SER A 135 9.43 -22.34 26.91
N ASP A 136 8.17 -22.49 26.54
CA ASP A 136 7.63 -23.25 25.40
C ASP A 136 7.49 -22.43 24.10
N SER A 137 7.93 -21.17 24.09
CA SER A 137 7.98 -20.34 22.89
C SER A 137 9.31 -20.50 22.14
N ILE A 138 9.28 -20.25 20.83
CA ILE A 138 10.50 -20.17 20.00
C ILE A 138 10.93 -18.71 19.97
N CYS A 139 12.12 -18.41 20.49
CA CYS A 139 12.73 -17.10 20.28
C CYS A 139 13.43 -17.05 18.93
N ILE A 140 13.10 -16.05 18.13
CA ILE A 140 13.74 -15.79 16.83
C ILE A 140 14.94 -14.86 17.03
N GLU A 141 14.69 -13.66 17.58
CA GLU A 141 15.72 -12.64 17.75
C GLU A 141 15.30 -11.57 18.77
N VAL A 142 16.22 -10.72 19.22
CA VAL A 142 15.92 -9.55 20.06
C VAL A 142 16.34 -8.29 19.32
N VAL A 143 15.37 -7.40 19.07
CA VAL A 143 15.57 -6.15 18.32
C VAL A 143 15.11 -5.00 19.21
N ASN A 144 15.97 -3.99 19.43
CA ASN A 144 15.67 -2.82 20.27
C ASN A 144 15.06 -3.19 21.64
N ASN A 145 15.65 -4.18 22.33
CA ASN A 145 15.17 -4.68 23.63
C ASN A 145 13.76 -5.32 23.61
N ARG A 146 13.22 -5.62 22.42
CA ARG A 146 11.99 -6.40 22.25
C ARG A 146 12.33 -7.74 21.60
N SER A 147 11.89 -8.82 22.25
CA SER A 147 12.06 -10.17 21.70
C SER A 147 11.02 -10.43 20.62
N ILE A 148 11.43 -11.03 19.52
CA ILE A 148 10.57 -11.58 18.48
C ILE A 148 10.49 -13.08 18.73
N TYR A 149 9.29 -13.59 18.96
CA TYR A 149 9.07 -15.00 19.29
C TYR A 149 7.83 -15.53 18.57
N VAL A 150 7.73 -16.85 18.49
CA VAL A 150 6.54 -17.56 18.03
C VAL A 150 5.87 -18.17 19.25
N CYS A 151 4.61 -17.82 19.48
CA CYS A 151 3.82 -18.38 20.57
C CYS A 151 3.21 -19.73 20.21
N PRO A 152 3.10 -20.65 21.18
CA PRO A 152 2.19 -21.79 21.08
C PRO A 152 0.75 -21.36 20.79
N LEU A 153 -0.06 -22.25 20.25
CA LEU A 153 -1.44 -21.95 19.83
C LEU A 153 -2.35 -21.38 20.94
N ASP A 154 -2.10 -21.73 22.20
CA ASP A 154 -2.89 -21.31 23.35
C ASP A 154 -2.40 -19.99 23.96
N LYS A 155 -1.28 -19.44 23.49
CA LYS A 155 -0.63 -18.25 24.04
C LYS A 155 -0.47 -17.14 23.02
N PHE A 156 -0.44 -15.90 23.51
CA PHE A 156 -0.28 -14.71 22.69
C PHE A 156 0.40 -13.57 23.48
N GLY A 157 0.52 -12.40 22.84
CA GLY A 157 1.04 -11.19 23.45
C GLY A 157 2.55 -11.01 23.31
N PRO A 158 3.09 -9.89 23.85
CA PRO A 158 4.46 -9.40 23.63
C PRO A 158 5.57 -10.30 24.20
N ARG A 159 5.24 -11.41 24.87
CA ARG A 159 6.19 -12.40 25.44
C ARG A 159 5.65 -13.84 25.49
N CYS A 160 4.51 -14.11 24.86
CA CYS A 160 3.76 -15.36 24.97
C CYS A 160 3.36 -15.80 26.39
N TYR A 161 3.21 -14.88 27.36
CA TYR A 161 2.70 -15.27 28.69
C TYR A 161 1.17 -15.27 28.78
N LEU A 162 0.50 -14.54 27.89
CA LEU A 162 -0.96 -14.42 27.91
C LEU A 162 -1.59 -15.67 27.29
N LYS A 163 -2.58 -16.25 27.96
CA LYS A 163 -3.34 -17.39 27.44
C LYS A 163 -4.65 -16.93 26.81
N ARG A 164 -5.03 -17.50 25.67
CA ARG A 164 -6.32 -17.25 25.02
C ARG A 164 -7.46 -17.88 25.84
N THR A 165 -8.35 -17.04 26.36
CA THR A 165 -9.53 -17.46 27.13
C THR A 165 -10.76 -17.77 26.28
N THR A 166 -10.71 -17.49 24.98
CA THR A 166 -11.85 -17.69 24.07
C THR A 166 -12.20 -19.15 23.78
N CYS A 167 -11.31 -20.10 24.06
CA CYS A 167 -11.54 -21.54 23.85
C CYS A 167 -11.73 -22.30 25.20
N ILE A 168 -12.36 -21.67 26.20
CA ILE A 168 -12.49 -22.21 27.57
C ILE A 168 -13.60 -23.27 27.75
N SER A 169 -14.54 -23.38 26.82
CA SER A 169 -15.63 -24.37 26.87
C SER A 169 -15.74 -25.15 25.55
N ASN A 170 -16.41 -26.31 25.55
CA ASN A 170 -16.65 -27.20 24.39
C ASN A 170 -17.44 -26.52 23.24
N LEU A 171 -16.91 -25.43 22.69
CA LEU A 171 -17.46 -24.65 21.58
C LEU A 171 -17.41 -25.43 20.27
N CYS A 172 -16.45 -26.34 20.18
CA CYS A 172 -16.23 -27.23 19.05
C CYS A 172 -16.75 -28.63 19.43
N SER A 173 -17.65 -29.19 18.61
CA SER A 173 -18.28 -30.50 18.81
C SER A 173 -17.37 -31.65 18.36
N ASN A 174 -17.67 -32.88 18.77
CA ASN A 174 -17.01 -34.10 18.25
C ASN A 174 -15.46 -34.12 18.41
N ASN A 175 -14.96 -33.64 19.56
CA ASN A 175 -13.53 -33.54 19.86
C ASN A 175 -12.71 -32.75 18.82
N SER A 176 -13.36 -31.82 18.11
CA SER A 176 -12.66 -30.91 17.19
C SER A 176 -11.88 -29.83 17.95
N ARG A 177 -10.76 -29.38 17.39
CA ARG A 177 -9.80 -28.51 18.10
C ARG A 177 -10.17 -27.04 17.92
N CYS A 178 -10.40 -26.33 19.01
CA CYS A 178 -10.64 -24.88 18.97
C CYS A 178 -9.33 -24.11 18.73
N ILE A 179 -9.31 -23.26 17.70
CA ILE A 179 -8.29 -22.24 17.48
C ILE A 179 -8.94 -20.88 17.67
N SER A 180 -8.33 -20.07 18.52
CA SER A 180 -8.78 -18.70 18.71
C SER A 180 -8.08 -17.74 17.75
N ARG A 181 -8.82 -16.75 17.25
CA ARG A 181 -8.40 -15.93 16.12
C ARG A 181 -7.75 -14.64 16.59
N ASP A 182 -6.70 -14.19 15.89
CA ASP A 182 -6.07 -12.89 16.15
C ASP A 182 -7.08 -11.75 16.12
N GLU A 183 -7.03 -10.92 17.18
CA GLU A 183 -8.00 -9.85 17.49
C GLU A 183 -8.02 -8.73 16.46
N LYS A 184 -7.09 -8.73 15.49
CA LYS A 184 -6.89 -7.59 14.60
C LYS A 184 -8.02 -7.34 13.59
N ASN A 185 -8.96 -8.28 13.30
CA ASN A 185 -10.05 -7.98 12.35
C ASN A 185 -11.17 -9.04 12.14
N SER A 186 -11.88 -9.55 13.16
CA SER A 186 -13.14 -10.25 12.85
C SER A 186 -14.17 -10.39 13.97
N GLU A 187 -15.44 -10.35 13.57
CA GLU A 187 -16.64 -10.63 14.39
C GLU A 187 -16.65 -12.03 15.03
N MET A 188 -15.95 -13.02 14.46
CA MET A 188 -15.84 -14.37 15.03
C MET A 188 -14.53 -14.58 15.81
N LYS A 189 -14.64 -14.79 17.12
CA LYS A 189 -13.52 -14.91 18.06
C LYS A 189 -12.76 -16.25 18.02
N TYR A 190 -13.33 -17.29 17.38
CA TYR A 190 -12.74 -18.64 17.33
C TYR A 190 -13.06 -19.37 16.01
N PHE A 191 -12.36 -20.47 15.77
CA PHE A 191 -12.50 -21.37 14.62
C PHE A 191 -12.24 -22.81 15.06
N CYS A 192 -13.10 -23.75 14.67
CA CYS A 192 -12.92 -25.16 14.99
C CYS A 192 -12.18 -25.89 13.86
N LEU A 193 -11.00 -26.43 14.16
CA LEU A 193 -10.27 -27.33 13.28
C LEU A 193 -10.90 -28.73 13.31
N ARG A 194 -11.30 -29.19 12.13
CA ARG A 194 -11.89 -30.51 11.87
C ARG A 194 -10.97 -31.65 12.35
N SER A 195 -11.48 -32.50 13.24
CA SER A 195 -11.05 -33.90 13.37
C SER A 195 -11.74 -34.70 12.26
N GLN A 196 -11.04 -35.65 11.65
CA GLN A 196 -11.49 -36.32 10.43
C GLN A 196 -12.95 -36.82 10.54
N SER A 197 -13.79 -36.40 9.59
CA SER A 197 -15.19 -36.83 9.35
C SER A 197 -16.30 -35.95 9.94
N TYR A 198 -16.06 -34.67 10.26
CA TYR A 198 -17.13 -33.75 10.69
C TYR A 198 -17.07 -32.36 10.01
N MET A 199 -18.22 -31.74 9.71
CA MET A 199 -18.40 -30.47 9.00
C MET A 199 -19.37 -29.54 9.76
N GLY A 200 -19.40 -28.26 9.43
CA GLY A 200 -20.18 -27.24 10.16
C GLY A 200 -19.30 -26.29 10.96
N SER A 201 -19.87 -25.17 11.39
CA SER A 201 -19.11 -24.07 12.05
C SER A 201 -18.50 -24.47 13.39
N ARG A 202 -19.07 -25.48 14.04
CA ARG A 202 -18.61 -26.14 15.27
C ARG A 202 -18.21 -27.60 15.02
N CYS A 203 -18.05 -28.03 13.76
CA CYS A 203 -17.82 -29.43 13.38
C CYS A 203 -18.91 -30.39 13.93
N GLU A 204 -20.17 -29.96 13.86
CA GLU A 204 -21.35 -30.64 14.39
C GLU A 204 -21.85 -31.80 13.52
N ASN A 205 -21.71 -31.72 12.20
CA ASN A 205 -22.31 -32.65 11.24
C ASN A 205 -21.30 -33.71 10.78
N LEU A 206 -21.74 -34.93 10.49
CA LEU A 206 -20.85 -36.00 10.01
C LEU A 206 -20.57 -35.85 8.50
N GLU A 207 -19.30 -35.88 8.09
CA GLU A 207 -18.85 -35.80 6.70
C GLU A 207 -18.75 -37.21 6.11
N ILE A 208 -19.50 -37.44 5.03
CA ILE A 208 -19.41 -38.68 4.25
C ILE A 208 -18.15 -38.60 3.37
N LYS A 209 -17.14 -39.42 3.65
CA LYS A 209 -15.93 -39.52 2.84
C LYS A 209 -16.08 -40.61 1.78
N ILE A 210 -15.99 -40.21 0.51
CA ILE A 210 -15.89 -41.14 -0.61
C ILE A 210 -14.42 -41.19 -1.03
N LYS A 211 -13.77 -42.35 -0.83
CA LYS A 211 -12.37 -42.57 -1.23
C LYS A 211 -12.35 -43.26 -2.59
N PHE A 212 -11.66 -42.65 -3.55
CA PHE A 212 -11.42 -43.25 -4.86
C PHE A 212 -10.05 -43.91 -4.87
N HIS A 213 -10.03 -45.22 -5.14
CA HIS A 213 -8.79 -45.96 -5.35
C HIS A 213 -8.63 -46.21 -6.85
N PHE A 214 -7.57 -45.66 -7.44
CA PHE A 214 -7.23 -45.86 -8.84
C PHE A 214 -6.15 -46.94 -8.95
N SER A 215 -6.31 -47.85 -9.91
CA SER A 215 -5.27 -48.84 -10.23
C SER A 215 -4.00 -48.13 -10.72
N LYS A 216 -2.82 -48.70 -10.43
CA LYS A 216 -1.50 -48.17 -10.88
C LYS A 216 -1.36 -48.09 -12.40
N THR A 217 -2.28 -48.71 -13.15
CA THR A 217 -2.29 -48.76 -14.62
C THR A 217 -3.09 -47.63 -15.27
N ILE A 218 -3.78 -46.79 -14.50
CA ILE A 218 -4.61 -45.70 -15.03
C ILE A 218 -3.82 -44.38 -14.97
N PHE A 219 -3.61 -43.75 -16.13
CA PHE A 219 -3.03 -42.41 -16.21
C PHE A 219 -4.06 -41.38 -15.74
N ILE A 220 -3.84 -40.79 -14.56
CA ILE A 220 -4.76 -39.81 -13.97
C ILE A 220 -4.41 -38.42 -14.52
N PRO A 221 -5.33 -37.72 -15.22
CA PRO A 221 -5.11 -36.33 -15.65
C PRO A 221 -5.03 -35.37 -14.44
N GLN A 222 -4.54 -34.13 -14.67
CA GLN A 222 -4.38 -33.12 -13.61
C GLN A 222 -5.70 -32.73 -12.91
N THR A 223 -6.86 -33.08 -13.48
CA THR A 223 -8.20 -32.80 -12.94
C THR A 223 -9.14 -33.99 -13.14
N ILE A 224 -9.94 -34.31 -12.11
CA ILE A 224 -10.98 -35.34 -12.14
C ILE A 224 -12.32 -34.67 -11.81
N PHE A 225 -13.33 -34.87 -12.65
CA PHE A 225 -14.70 -34.41 -12.40
C PHE A 225 -15.55 -35.54 -11.83
N ILE A 226 -16.24 -35.28 -10.72
CA ILE A 226 -17.06 -36.27 -10.01
C ILE A 226 -18.46 -35.69 -9.87
N HIS A 227 -19.47 -36.40 -10.37
CA HIS A 227 -20.87 -36.01 -10.32
C HIS A 227 -21.62 -36.90 -9.32
N PHE A 228 -22.32 -36.29 -8.36
CA PHE A 228 -23.15 -37.01 -7.38
C PHE A 228 -24.62 -36.87 -7.76
N ILE A 229 -25.32 -38.01 -7.83
CA ILE A 229 -26.77 -38.06 -8.04
C ILE A 229 -27.42 -38.47 -6.71
N TYR A 230 -28.27 -37.62 -6.16
CA TYR A 230 -28.99 -37.88 -4.91
C TYR A 230 -30.37 -38.47 -5.20
N PHE A 231 -30.68 -39.63 -4.60
CA PHE A 231 -32.00 -40.25 -4.65
C PHE A 231 -32.65 -40.19 -3.26
N PRO A 232 -33.67 -39.34 -3.04
CA PRO A 232 -34.39 -39.33 -1.78
C PRO A 232 -35.19 -40.64 -1.60
N PRO A 233 -35.20 -41.22 -0.38
CA PRO A 233 -35.96 -42.45 -0.12
C PRO A 233 -37.47 -42.21 -0.22
N LYS A 234 -38.16 -43.08 -0.94
CA LYS A 234 -39.63 -43.09 -1.07
C LYS A 234 -40.27 -43.76 0.14
N SER A 235 -40.78 -42.99 1.10
CA SER A 235 -42.00 -43.34 1.86
C SER A 235 -42.53 -42.19 2.74
N ASN A 236 -43.66 -41.65 2.28
CA ASN A 236 -44.75 -40.92 2.97
C ASN A 236 -44.67 -39.38 3.19
N PRO A 237 -45.84 -38.68 3.10
CA PRO A 237 -45.95 -37.36 2.48
C PRO A 237 -45.89 -36.17 3.45
N LEU A 238 -45.29 -35.09 2.94
CA LEU A 238 -45.09 -33.72 3.44
C LEU A 238 -46.04 -33.16 4.52
N PRO A 239 -45.52 -32.23 5.35
CA PRO A 239 -46.05 -30.88 5.45
C PRO A 239 -45.26 -29.96 4.51
N LYS A 240 -46.01 -29.22 3.69
CA LYS A 240 -45.56 -28.30 2.65
C LYS A 240 -44.45 -27.36 3.13
N ILE A 241 -43.29 -27.45 2.50
CA ILE A 241 -42.38 -26.31 2.34
C ILE A 241 -42.55 -25.86 0.87
N PRO A 242 -42.69 -24.56 0.59
CA PRO A 242 -43.03 -24.08 -0.76
C PRO A 242 -41.99 -24.54 -1.79
N PRO A 243 -42.40 -24.84 -3.04
CA PRO A 243 -41.48 -25.10 -4.11
C PRO A 243 -40.93 -23.76 -4.58
N ASP A 244 -39.78 -23.33 -4.07
CA ASP A 244 -38.98 -22.41 -4.87
C ASP A 244 -38.37 -23.23 -6.02
N PRO A 245 -38.68 -22.89 -7.27
CA PRO A 245 -38.17 -23.59 -8.42
C PRO A 245 -36.65 -23.39 -8.41
N ILE A 246 -35.89 -24.49 -8.36
CA ILE A 246 -34.55 -24.48 -8.90
C ILE A 246 -34.73 -24.21 -10.39
N GLN A 247 -34.67 -22.93 -10.72
CA GLN A 247 -34.52 -22.43 -12.07
C GLN A 247 -33.35 -23.17 -12.69
N ILE A 248 -33.68 -24.09 -13.60
CA ILE A 248 -32.82 -24.47 -14.70
C ILE A 248 -32.72 -23.21 -15.56
N VAL A 249 -31.83 -22.30 -15.16
CA VAL A 249 -31.45 -21.15 -15.95
C VAL A 249 -29.93 -21.21 -16.05
N GLU A 250 -29.45 -21.51 -17.25
CA GLU A 250 -28.15 -21.08 -17.77
C GLU A 250 -26.85 -21.67 -17.17
N PHE A 251 -26.71 -22.99 -17.13
CA PHE A 251 -25.41 -23.61 -16.81
C PHE A 251 -24.28 -23.28 -17.82
N HIS A 252 -24.63 -22.98 -19.08
CA HIS A 252 -23.65 -22.57 -20.10
C HIS A 252 -23.32 -21.07 -20.05
N GLN A 253 -24.26 -20.21 -19.64
CA GLN A 253 -24.05 -18.76 -19.55
C GLN A 253 -23.29 -18.39 -18.28
N GLN A 254 -23.48 -19.13 -17.17
CA GLN A 254 -22.82 -18.84 -15.90
C GLN A 254 -21.34 -19.20 -15.89
N TYR A 255 -20.94 -20.25 -16.62
CA TYR A 255 -19.52 -20.55 -16.90
C TYR A 255 -18.88 -19.49 -17.81
N TYR A 256 -19.62 -19.00 -18.80
CA TYR A 256 -19.18 -17.90 -19.67
C TYR A 256 -19.09 -16.56 -18.91
N LEU A 257 -20.02 -16.28 -17.99
CA LEU A 257 -20.00 -15.12 -17.09
C LEU A 257 -18.88 -15.19 -16.05
N ALA A 258 -18.58 -16.36 -15.50
CA ALA A 258 -17.43 -16.57 -14.61
C ALA A 258 -16.09 -16.44 -15.35
N LEU A 259 -16.02 -16.90 -16.61
CA LEU A 259 -14.89 -16.66 -17.52
C LEU A 259 -14.77 -15.18 -17.97
N LEU A 260 -15.88 -14.47 -18.14
CA LEU A 260 -15.90 -13.03 -18.42
C LEU A 260 -15.47 -12.21 -17.19
N GLN A 261 -15.89 -12.61 -15.98
CA GLN A 261 -15.39 -12.04 -14.73
C GLN A 261 -13.87 -12.26 -14.58
N ARG A 262 -13.35 -13.41 -15.02
CA ARG A 262 -11.89 -13.68 -15.03
C ARG A 262 -11.09 -12.70 -15.89
N TYR A 263 -11.63 -12.23 -17.02
CA TYR A 263 -10.92 -11.34 -17.94
C TYR A 263 -11.02 -9.85 -17.57
N ASN A 264 -12.09 -9.42 -16.89
CA ASN A 264 -12.36 -8.00 -16.59
C ASN A 264 -12.44 -7.65 -15.10
N TYR A 265 -12.20 -8.60 -14.18
CA TYR A 265 -12.19 -8.27 -12.75
C TYR A 265 -10.93 -7.47 -12.37
N CYS A 266 -9.75 -7.91 -12.82
CA CYS A 266 -8.50 -7.19 -12.61
C CYS A 266 -8.25 -6.24 -13.79
N GLU A 267 -8.26 -4.94 -13.50
CA GLU A 267 -7.94 -3.89 -14.47
C GLU A 267 -6.43 -3.83 -14.72
N ASN A 268 -6.02 -3.07 -15.75
CA ASN A 268 -4.62 -2.77 -16.06
C ASN A 268 -3.71 -4.01 -16.21
N ASN A 269 -4.23 -5.08 -16.81
CA ASN A 269 -3.52 -6.34 -16.99
C ASN A 269 -3.04 -6.99 -15.68
N GLY A 270 -3.75 -6.78 -14.57
CA GLY A 270 -3.51 -7.50 -13.32
C GLY A 270 -3.77 -9.00 -13.47
N GLN A 271 -2.96 -9.82 -12.81
CA GLN A 271 -3.17 -11.27 -12.76
C GLN A 271 -4.28 -11.60 -11.75
N CYS A 272 -5.30 -12.33 -12.19
CA CYS A 272 -6.42 -12.72 -11.35
C CYS A 272 -6.17 -14.11 -10.73
N PHE A 273 -6.43 -14.19 -9.43
CA PHE A 273 -6.38 -15.42 -8.64
C PHE A 273 -7.76 -15.70 -8.07
N GLN A 274 -8.12 -16.98 -8.07
CA GLN A 274 -9.40 -17.50 -7.60
C GLN A 274 -9.14 -18.55 -6.52
N ASP A 275 -10.08 -18.64 -5.58
CA ASP A 275 -10.07 -19.66 -4.53
C ASP A 275 -10.46 -21.04 -5.04
N ASN A 276 -11.38 -21.12 -6.02
CA ASN A 276 -11.84 -22.36 -6.62
C ASN A 276 -12.00 -22.22 -8.14
N ASN A 277 -11.52 -23.21 -8.89
CA ASN A 277 -11.55 -23.24 -10.35
C ASN A 277 -12.97 -23.44 -10.94
N THR A 278 -13.93 -23.89 -10.13
CA THR A 278 -15.29 -24.25 -10.61
C THR A 278 -16.34 -23.23 -10.17
N TYR A 279 -16.22 -22.68 -8.95
CA TYR A 279 -17.11 -21.66 -8.40
C TYR A 279 -16.30 -20.71 -7.52
N PRO A 280 -15.73 -19.62 -8.07
CA PRO A 280 -14.93 -18.70 -7.29
C PRO A 280 -15.83 -17.91 -6.34
N THR A 281 -15.58 -17.99 -5.03
CA THR A 281 -16.27 -17.15 -4.02
C THR A 281 -15.51 -15.87 -3.72
N SER A 282 -14.22 -15.83 -4.06
CA SER A 282 -13.36 -14.66 -3.88
C SER A 282 -12.41 -14.50 -5.05
N LEU A 283 -12.25 -13.27 -5.51
CA LEU A 283 -11.33 -12.91 -6.60
C LEU A 283 -10.26 -11.97 -6.03
N ALA A 284 -8.99 -12.31 -6.24
CA ALA A 284 -7.85 -11.48 -5.84
C ALA A 284 -7.05 -11.06 -7.07
N CYS A 285 -6.59 -9.80 -7.07
CA CYS A 285 -5.75 -9.28 -8.15
C CYS A 285 -4.32 -9.05 -7.68
N LEU A 286 -3.37 -9.62 -8.42
CA LEU A 286 -1.95 -9.31 -8.36
C LEU A 286 -1.64 -8.25 -9.42
N CYS A 287 -1.35 -7.04 -8.96
CA CYS A 287 -1.11 -5.92 -9.86
C CYS A 287 0.30 -5.94 -10.43
N LYS A 288 0.41 -5.55 -11.70
CA LYS A 288 1.69 -5.22 -12.33
C LYS A 288 2.31 -3.98 -11.66
N GLU A 289 3.61 -3.78 -11.90
CA GLU A 289 4.32 -2.59 -11.43
C GLU A 289 3.57 -1.31 -11.81
N CYS A 290 3.56 -0.33 -10.91
CA CYS A 290 2.87 0.95 -11.05
C CYS A 290 1.32 0.91 -11.03
N TYR A 291 0.69 -0.23 -10.71
CA TYR A 291 -0.76 -0.32 -10.52
C TYR A 291 -1.13 -0.83 -9.12
N TYR A 292 -2.26 -0.37 -8.58
CA TYR A 292 -2.71 -0.73 -7.24
C TYR A 292 -4.23 -0.62 -7.03
N GLY A 293 -4.70 -1.12 -5.89
CA GLY A 293 -6.12 -1.24 -5.56
C GLY A 293 -6.55 -2.72 -5.45
N SER A 294 -7.79 -2.97 -5.06
CA SER A 294 -8.37 -4.31 -4.97
C SER A 294 -8.50 -4.98 -6.34
N ARG A 295 -8.68 -4.19 -7.39
CA ARG A 295 -8.84 -4.59 -8.80
C ARG A 295 -7.71 -4.08 -9.69
N CYS A 296 -6.61 -3.58 -9.12
CA CYS A 296 -5.54 -2.90 -9.87
C CYS A 296 -6.00 -1.67 -10.67
N GLN A 297 -7.10 -1.04 -10.24
CA GLN A 297 -7.77 0.06 -10.93
C GLN A 297 -7.00 1.38 -10.88
N PHE A 298 -6.09 1.55 -9.92
CA PHE A 298 -5.34 2.79 -9.76
C PHE A 298 -3.95 2.67 -10.36
N THR A 299 -3.45 3.75 -10.95
CA THR A 299 -2.13 3.82 -11.56
C THR A 299 -1.27 4.89 -10.88
N THR A 300 0.02 4.60 -10.73
CA THR A 300 1.04 5.57 -10.34
C THR A 300 1.69 6.25 -11.54
N ILE A 301 1.31 5.90 -12.78
CA ILE A 301 1.89 6.43 -14.03
C ILE A 301 1.56 7.93 -14.24
N GLY A 302 0.74 8.54 -13.37
CA GLY A 302 0.46 9.97 -13.34
C GLY A 302 0.59 10.61 -11.96
N PHE A 303 1.23 9.95 -10.99
CA PHE A 303 1.50 10.59 -9.71
C PHE A 303 2.56 11.67 -9.91
N GLY A 304 2.11 12.92 -9.96
CA GLY A 304 3.01 14.06 -9.84
C GLY A 304 3.72 13.94 -8.50
N LEU A 305 5.04 13.72 -8.54
CA LEU A 305 5.87 13.75 -7.35
C LEU A 305 5.70 15.13 -6.72
N SER A 306 5.07 15.18 -5.55
CA SER A 306 4.96 16.45 -4.83
C SER A 306 6.31 16.80 -4.21
N LEU A 307 6.55 18.09 -3.99
CA LEU A 307 7.69 18.57 -3.21
C LEU A 307 7.77 17.85 -1.84
N ASP A 308 6.61 17.56 -1.28
CA ASP A 308 6.44 16.92 0.03
C ASP A 308 6.90 15.46 -0.01
N ASP A 309 6.63 14.73 -1.11
CA ASP A 309 7.06 13.35 -1.31
C ASP A 309 8.57 13.23 -1.58
N ILE A 310 9.14 14.14 -2.39
CA ILE A 310 10.57 14.13 -2.75
C ILE A 310 11.44 14.57 -1.57
N LEU A 311 11.06 15.68 -0.93
CA LEU A 311 11.92 16.33 0.07
C LEU A 311 11.56 15.91 1.49
N GLY A 312 10.30 15.64 1.79
CA GLY A 312 9.82 15.33 3.14
C GLY A 312 10.48 14.11 3.78
N TYR A 313 10.90 13.11 2.98
CA TYR A 313 11.63 11.96 3.49
C TYR A 313 13.07 12.28 3.92
N ASN A 314 13.69 13.27 3.26
CA ASN A 314 15.09 13.64 3.46
C ASN A 314 15.31 14.64 4.62
N ILE A 315 14.23 15.22 5.13
CA ILE A 315 14.25 16.13 6.28
C ILE A 315 14.18 15.31 7.58
N TRP A 316 15.13 15.54 8.48
CA TRP A 316 15.18 14.85 9.77
C TRP A 316 14.24 15.55 10.75
N PRO A 317 13.31 14.82 11.39
CA PRO A 317 12.36 15.42 12.32
C PRO A 317 13.07 15.91 13.58
N ASN A 318 12.62 17.04 14.13
CA ASN A 318 13.10 17.61 15.41
C ASN A 318 14.61 17.92 15.47
N VAL A 319 15.27 18.11 14.33
CA VAL A 319 16.70 18.47 14.24
C VAL A 319 16.84 19.86 13.62
N PRO A 320 17.67 20.77 14.19
CA PRO A 320 17.85 22.12 13.65
C PRO A 320 18.53 22.10 12.27
N PHE A 321 18.26 23.13 11.45
CA PHE A 321 18.75 23.23 10.06
C PHE A 321 20.26 23.02 9.89
N SER A 322 21.09 23.48 10.83
CA SER A 322 22.55 23.32 10.78
C SER A 322 23.01 21.85 10.76
N ARG A 323 22.23 20.95 11.39
CA ARG A 323 22.52 19.50 11.46
C ARG A 323 21.73 18.66 10.45
N GLN A 324 20.96 19.28 9.57
CA GLN A 324 20.22 18.57 8.52
C GLN A 324 21.15 17.99 7.44
N SER A 325 20.62 17.05 6.67
CA SER A 325 21.33 16.38 5.58
C SER A 325 21.82 17.36 4.51
N SER A 326 22.91 17.00 3.81
CA SER A 326 23.46 17.81 2.71
C SER A 326 22.42 18.05 1.60
N VAL A 327 21.50 17.10 1.38
CA VAL A 327 20.42 17.22 0.40
C VAL A 327 19.50 18.40 0.74
N VAL A 328 19.08 18.53 2.00
CA VAL A 328 18.23 19.65 2.43
C VAL A 328 18.98 20.99 2.30
N LYS A 329 20.26 21.04 2.69
CA LYS A 329 21.07 22.28 2.58
C LYS A 329 21.24 22.74 1.12
N ILE A 330 21.59 21.81 0.23
CA ILE A 330 21.78 22.10 -1.20
C ILE A 330 20.46 22.52 -1.84
N THR A 331 19.37 21.80 -1.58
CA THR A 331 18.04 22.14 -2.12
C THR A 331 17.57 23.50 -1.62
N THR A 332 17.76 23.83 -0.33
CA THR A 332 17.46 25.17 0.21
C THR A 332 18.28 26.26 -0.51
N ALA A 333 19.58 26.07 -0.69
CA ALA A 333 20.42 27.02 -1.44
C ALA A 333 19.92 27.23 -2.88
N PHE A 334 19.62 26.15 -3.62
CA PHE A 334 19.07 26.26 -4.97
C PHE A 334 17.70 26.96 -5.00
N THR A 335 16.81 26.68 -4.05
CA THR A 335 15.50 27.36 -3.99
C THR A 335 15.63 28.86 -3.71
N ILE A 336 16.56 29.27 -2.86
CA ILE A 336 16.83 30.69 -2.58
C ILE A 336 17.42 31.36 -3.83
N LEU A 337 18.37 30.71 -4.51
CA LEU A 337 18.95 31.23 -5.74
C LEU A 337 17.90 31.40 -6.86
N MET A 338 17.09 30.37 -7.09
CA MET A 338 15.99 30.43 -8.06
C MET A 338 14.98 31.53 -7.72
N PHE A 339 14.69 31.73 -6.44
CA PHE A 339 13.79 32.79 -6.00
C PHE A 339 14.34 34.19 -6.29
N VAL A 340 15.62 34.45 -5.98
CA VAL A 340 16.25 35.75 -6.24
C VAL A 340 16.25 36.07 -7.73
N ILE A 341 16.68 35.10 -8.57
CA ILE A 341 16.70 35.27 -10.03
C ILE A 341 15.28 35.50 -10.56
N ALA A 342 14.30 34.72 -10.10
CA ALA A 342 12.92 34.86 -10.53
C ALA A 342 12.28 36.17 -10.06
N MET A 343 12.62 36.67 -8.86
CA MET A 343 12.14 37.95 -8.37
C MET A 343 12.67 39.09 -9.26
N ILE A 344 13.98 39.10 -9.55
CA ILE A 344 14.59 40.11 -10.41
C ILE A 344 13.93 40.10 -11.80
N ASN A 345 13.84 38.92 -12.44
CA ASN A 345 13.24 38.79 -13.77
C ASN A 345 11.75 39.14 -13.78
N GLY A 346 11.00 38.74 -12.75
CA GLY A 346 9.58 39.03 -12.61
C GLY A 346 9.31 40.53 -12.46
N VAL A 347 10.10 41.22 -11.62
CA VAL A 347 9.99 42.66 -11.40
C VAL A 347 10.39 43.43 -12.66
N LEU A 348 11.51 43.08 -13.30
CA LEU A 348 11.93 43.69 -14.57
C LEU A 348 10.88 43.52 -15.68
N SER A 349 10.30 42.32 -15.80
CA SER A 349 9.24 42.05 -16.77
C SER A 349 7.99 42.89 -16.48
N MET A 350 7.60 42.98 -15.20
CA MET A 350 6.45 43.79 -14.79
C MET A 350 6.65 45.27 -15.13
N ILE A 351 7.83 45.84 -14.84
CA ILE A 351 8.19 47.22 -15.21
C ILE A 351 8.12 47.40 -16.74
N THR A 352 8.68 46.46 -17.49
CA THR A 352 8.73 46.53 -18.96
C THR A 352 7.34 46.55 -19.59
N PHE A 353 6.44 45.66 -19.14
CA PHE A 353 5.08 45.54 -19.67
C PHE A 353 4.09 46.55 -19.08
N GLN A 354 4.48 47.31 -18.06
CA GLN A 354 3.66 48.42 -17.52
C GLN A 354 3.68 49.66 -18.43
N THR A 355 4.59 49.71 -19.40
CA THR A 355 4.74 50.84 -20.33
C THR A 355 3.48 51.06 -21.19
N LYS A 356 3.07 52.33 -21.38
CA LYS A 356 1.86 52.68 -22.17
C LYS A 356 1.87 52.12 -23.60
N ARG A 357 3.07 51.97 -24.19
CA ARG A 357 3.26 51.44 -25.55
C ARG A 357 2.92 49.96 -25.66
N SER A 358 3.32 49.15 -24.67
CA SER A 358 3.07 47.70 -24.68
C SER A 358 1.60 47.38 -24.32
N LEU A 359 1.01 48.11 -23.38
CA LEU A 359 -0.41 47.98 -23.00
C LEU A 359 -1.41 48.55 -24.03
N GLY A 360 -0.93 48.99 -25.20
CA GLY A 360 -1.75 49.46 -26.31
C GLY A 360 -2.48 48.34 -27.05
N ILE A 361 -2.01 47.10 -26.93
CA ILE A 361 -2.51 45.91 -27.64
C ILE A 361 -2.87 44.82 -26.61
N GLY A 362 -3.86 43.97 -26.89
CA GLY A 362 -4.29 42.89 -26.00
C GLY A 362 -3.14 41.96 -25.57
N SER A 363 -2.24 41.60 -26.50
CA SER A 363 -1.04 40.79 -26.24
C SER A 363 -0.15 41.35 -25.11
N GLY A 364 0.02 42.67 -25.02
CA GLY A 364 0.78 43.30 -23.93
C GLY A 364 0.08 43.23 -22.58
N VAL A 365 -1.27 43.25 -22.56
CA VAL A 365 -2.06 43.06 -21.34
C VAL A 365 -1.91 41.63 -20.82
N TYR A 366 -1.92 40.63 -21.70
CA TYR A 366 -1.68 39.23 -21.32
C TYR A 366 -0.27 39.03 -20.75
N LEU A 367 0.77 39.62 -21.36
CA LEU A 367 2.14 39.54 -20.86
C LEU A 367 2.32 40.22 -19.49
N PHE A 368 1.67 41.37 -19.28
CA PHE A 368 1.68 42.05 -17.98
C PHE A 368 1.05 41.18 -16.88
N VAL A 369 -0.15 40.63 -17.12
CA VAL A 369 -0.81 39.73 -16.16
C VAL A 369 0.00 38.45 -15.96
N SER A 370 0.59 37.90 -17.03
CA SER A 370 1.48 36.73 -16.94
C SER A 370 2.69 36.99 -16.05
N SER A 371 3.23 38.22 -16.06
CA SER A 371 4.39 38.58 -15.23
C SER A 371 4.00 38.63 -13.75
N ILE A 372 2.81 39.14 -13.44
CA ILE A 372 2.25 39.13 -12.08
C ILE A 372 1.97 37.69 -11.61
N THR A 373 1.36 36.85 -12.45
CA THR A 373 1.11 35.44 -12.09
C THR A 373 2.40 34.69 -11.82
N SER A 374 3.43 34.88 -12.65
CA SER A 374 4.73 34.21 -12.47
C SER A 374 5.47 34.69 -11.20
N LEU A 375 5.30 35.94 -10.81
CA LEU A 375 5.87 36.44 -9.55
C LEU A 375 5.14 35.83 -8.34
N LEU A 376 3.81 35.74 -8.40
CA LEU A 376 2.99 35.11 -7.36
C LEU A 376 3.25 33.60 -7.24
N THR A 377 3.40 32.87 -8.35
CA THR A 377 3.73 31.43 -8.30
C THR A 377 5.04 31.17 -7.58
N MET A 378 6.08 31.96 -7.89
CA MET A 378 7.39 31.79 -7.28
C MET A 378 7.38 32.11 -5.78
N ILE A 379 6.63 33.12 -5.35
CA ILE A 379 6.43 33.44 -3.93
C ILE A 379 5.68 32.30 -3.21
N LEU A 380 4.61 31.77 -3.79
CA LEU A 380 3.86 30.66 -3.19
C LEU A 380 4.69 29.38 -3.12
N PHE A 381 5.50 29.09 -4.14
CA PHE A 381 6.39 27.93 -4.16
C PHE A 381 7.45 28.00 -3.07
N THR A 382 8.12 29.15 -2.90
CA THR A 382 9.12 29.31 -1.82
C THR A 382 8.47 29.27 -0.45
N LEU A 383 7.32 29.91 -0.27
CA LEU A 383 6.56 29.85 0.98
C LEU A 383 6.21 28.40 1.34
N LYS A 384 5.71 27.61 0.37
CA LYS A 384 5.43 26.19 0.56
C LYS A 384 6.69 25.42 0.99
N PHE A 385 7.82 25.64 0.31
CA PHE A 385 9.10 24.99 0.64
C PHE A 385 9.54 25.26 2.08
N PHE A 386 9.55 26.53 2.50
CA PHE A 386 9.97 26.88 3.86
C PHE A 386 9.01 26.32 4.93
N LEU A 387 7.70 26.32 4.65
CA LEU A 387 6.73 25.74 5.59
C LEU A 387 6.85 24.23 5.70
N LEU A 388 7.17 23.52 4.62
CA LEU A 388 7.52 22.10 4.69
C LEU A 388 8.70 21.89 5.65
N VAL A 389 9.79 22.64 5.48
CA VAL A 389 10.99 22.53 6.32
C VAL A 389 10.67 22.86 7.79
N PHE A 390 9.98 23.95 8.06
CA PHE A 390 9.63 24.35 9.43
C PHE A 390 8.65 23.40 10.11
N SER A 391 7.73 22.80 9.37
CA SER A 391 6.80 21.80 9.91
C SER A 391 7.52 20.54 10.37
N GLN A 392 8.46 20.03 9.56
CA GLN A 392 9.23 18.82 9.90
C GLN A 392 10.24 19.07 11.03
N MET A 393 10.74 20.30 11.18
CA MET A 393 11.56 20.70 12.32
C MET A 393 10.77 20.91 13.62
N SER A 394 9.45 20.72 13.60
CA SER A 394 8.53 20.98 14.73
C SER A 394 8.61 22.42 15.28
N ILE A 395 9.00 23.39 14.44
CA ILE A 395 8.98 24.81 14.79
C ILE A 395 7.55 25.34 14.77
N ILE A 396 6.74 24.85 13.82
CA ILE A 396 5.33 25.21 13.67
C ILE A 396 4.48 23.98 14.01
N THR A 397 3.85 24.00 15.17
CA THR A 397 3.04 22.87 15.69
C THR A 397 1.53 23.06 15.51
N ASN A 398 1.09 24.23 15.07
CA ASN A 398 -0.33 24.54 14.91
C ASN A 398 -0.94 23.74 13.75
N TYR A 399 -1.66 22.66 14.09
CA TYR A 399 -2.28 21.75 13.14
C TYR A 399 -3.23 22.45 12.15
N SER A 400 -4.16 23.27 12.66
CA SER A 400 -5.15 23.98 11.82
C SER A 400 -4.49 24.94 10.82
N PHE A 401 -3.44 25.64 11.27
CA PHE A 401 -2.67 26.54 10.41
C PHE A 401 -1.95 25.78 9.30
N LEU A 402 -1.27 24.68 9.66
CA LEU A 402 -0.55 23.83 8.70
C LEU A 402 -1.50 23.24 7.65
N LEU A 403 -2.66 22.76 8.11
CA LEU A 403 -3.69 22.15 7.26
C LEU A 403 -4.26 23.17 6.26
N SER A 404 -4.70 24.33 6.76
CA SER A 404 -5.26 25.41 5.92
C SER A 404 -4.24 25.87 4.88
N HIS A 405 -3.00 26.10 5.30
CA HIS A 405 -1.94 26.55 4.41
C HIS A 405 -1.59 25.50 3.33
N CYS A 406 -1.52 24.23 3.72
CA CYS A 406 -1.25 23.14 2.80
C CYS A 406 -2.38 22.97 1.76
N ILE A 407 -3.66 23.15 2.14
CA ILE A 407 -4.78 23.09 1.15
C ILE A 407 -4.66 24.26 0.18
N CYS A 408 -4.52 25.46 0.73
CA CYS A 408 -4.57 26.70 -0.03
C CYS A 408 -3.41 26.79 -1.03
N THR A 409 -2.18 26.53 -0.60
CA THR A 409 -1.00 26.66 -1.47
C THR A 409 -0.95 25.67 -2.61
N ASP A 410 -1.33 24.40 -2.39
CA ASP A 410 -1.37 23.41 -3.46
C ASP A 410 -2.34 23.80 -4.58
N ILE A 411 -3.53 24.28 -4.20
CA ILE A 411 -4.57 24.68 -5.16
C ILE A 411 -4.14 25.95 -5.90
N LEU A 412 -3.69 26.96 -5.17
CA LEU A 412 -3.26 28.22 -5.77
C LEU A 412 -2.07 28.03 -6.71
N LEU A 413 -1.08 27.21 -6.33
CA LEU A 413 0.08 26.94 -7.16
C LEU A 413 -0.32 26.24 -8.47
N LYS A 414 -1.18 25.21 -8.41
CA LYS A 414 -1.71 24.54 -9.61
C LYS A 414 -2.54 25.49 -10.49
N ALA A 415 -3.40 26.29 -9.87
CA ALA A 415 -4.25 27.23 -10.60
C ALA A 415 -3.41 28.29 -11.31
N PHE A 416 -2.41 28.89 -10.65
CA PHE A 416 -1.56 29.91 -11.27
C PHE A 416 -0.63 29.34 -12.35
N LEU A 417 -0.13 28.11 -12.21
CA LEU A 417 0.61 27.45 -13.28
C LEU A 417 -0.26 27.26 -14.53
N ALA A 418 -1.48 26.74 -14.36
CA ALA A 418 -2.43 26.58 -15.47
C ALA A 418 -2.82 27.93 -16.10
N ILE A 419 -3.07 28.95 -15.28
CA ILE A 419 -3.36 30.31 -15.78
C ILE A 419 -2.18 30.82 -16.62
N GLY A 420 -0.94 30.64 -16.16
CA GLY A 420 0.26 31.04 -16.92
C GLY A 420 0.35 30.38 -18.30
N GLU A 421 0.07 29.07 -18.40
CA GLU A 421 0.05 28.35 -19.66
C GLU A 421 -1.03 28.88 -20.62
N TRP A 422 -2.25 29.10 -20.12
CA TRP A 422 -3.34 29.66 -20.92
C TRP A 422 -3.10 31.11 -21.34
N LEU A 423 -2.49 31.94 -20.49
CA LEU A 423 -2.09 33.30 -20.85
C LEU A 423 -1.06 33.28 -21.99
N ASN A 424 -0.08 32.38 -21.95
CA ASN A 424 0.89 32.20 -23.04
C ASN A 424 0.21 31.76 -24.35
N ALA A 425 -0.77 30.85 -24.27
CA ALA A 425 -1.57 30.46 -25.43
C ALA A 425 -2.37 31.65 -26.00
N CYS A 426 -2.99 32.47 -25.14
CA CYS A 426 -3.69 33.69 -25.57
C CYS A 426 -2.76 34.71 -26.24
N VAL A 427 -1.51 34.85 -25.76
CA VAL A 427 -0.49 35.69 -26.41
C VAL A 427 -0.21 35.18 -27.83
N SER A 428 -0.04 33.87 -28.00
CA SER A 428 0.20 33.26 -29.31
C SER A 428 -0.98 33.45 -30.27
N ILE A 429 -2.22 33.25 -29.78
CA ILE A 429 -3.44 33.45 -30.58
C ILE A 429 -3.57 34.91 -31.02
N GLU A 430 -3.42 35.87 -30.12
CA GLU A 430 -3.46 37.29 -30.48
C GLU A 430 -2.37 37.66 -31.49
N ARG A 431 -1.15 37.12 -31.37
CA ARG A 431 -0.09 37.36 -32.36
C ARG A 431 -0.47 36.85 -33.75
N ILE A 432 -1.07 35.67 -33.85
CA ILE A 432 -1.57 35.14 -35.13
C ILE A 432 -2.67 36.04 -35.69
N LEU A 433 -3.64 36.45 -34.86
CA LEU A 433 -4.72 37.35 -35.28
C LEU A 433 -4.20 38.71 -35.77
N THR A 434 -3.15 39.25 -35.13
CA THR A 434 -2.53 40.51 -35.61
C THR A 434 -1.90 40.37 -36.99
N ILE A 435 -1.36 39.20 -37.33
CA ILE A 435 -0.77 38.94 -38.65
C ILE A 435 -1.87 38.75 -39.70
N GLN A 436 -2.92 37.99 -39.38
CA GLN A 436 -4.00 37.68 -40.32
C GLN A 436 -4.88 38.89 -40.65
N LEU A 437 -5.22 39.71 -39.66
CA LEU A 437 -6.11 40.86 -39.85
C LEU A 437 -5.36 42.11 -40.36
N GLY A 438 -4.03 42.14 -40.24
CA GLY A 438 -3.18 43.21 -40.78
C GLY A 438 -3.69 44.63 -40.47
N ILE A 439 -4.18 45.32 -41.50
CA ILE A 439 -4.64 46.71 -41.45
C ILE A 439 -6.00 46.85 -40.73
N GLU A 440 -6.85 45.81 -40.75
CA GLU A 440 -8.17 45.82 -40.13
C GLU A 440 -8.12 45.56 -38.60
N PHE A 441 -6.94 45.32 -38.04
CA PHE A 441 -6.78 44.99 -36.63
C PHE A 441 -7.09 46.18 -35.70
N ASN A 442 -8.19 46.08 -34.96
CA ASN A 442 -8.59 47.11 -33.99
C ASN A 442 -7.96 46.88 -32.59
N LYS A 443 -6.96 47.70 -32.26
CA LYS A 443 -6.22 47.65 -30.97
C LYS A 443 -7.10 47.88 -29.74
N VAL A 444 -8.09 48.78 -29.82
CA VAL A 444 -8.98 49.10 -28.69
C VAL A 444 -9.93 47.94 -28.40
N ARG A 445 -10.43 47.28 -29.45
CA ARG A 445 -11.27 46.08 -29.33
C ARG A 445 -10.47 44.91 -28.75
N SER A 446 -9.26 44.67 -29.24
CA SER A 446 -8.35 43.63 -28.71
C SER A 446 -8.06 43.85 -27.22
N LYS A 447 -7.77 45.08 -26.79
CA LYS A 447 -7.55 45.39 -25.36
C LYS A 447 -8.77 45.10 -24.48
N LYS A 448 -9.98 45.44 -24.94
CA LYS A 448 -11.22 45.13 -24.21
C LYS A 448 -11.50 43.63 -24.17
N ALA A 449 -11.26 42.91 -25.26
CA ALA A 449 -11.39 41.46 -25.33
C ALA A 449 -10.40 40.77 -24.37
N ALA A 450 -9.13 41.19 -24.37
CA ALA A 450 -8.09 40.63 -23.51
C ALA A 450 -8.47 40.71 -22.03
N LYS A 451 -8.97 41.86 -21.55
CA LYS A 451 -9.43 42.00 -20.16
C LYS A 451 -10.57 41.05 -19.79
N ARG A 452 -11.53 40.84 -20.72
CA ARG A 452 -12.66 39.91 -20.50
C ARG A 452 -12.20 38.45 -20.48
N VAL A 453 -11.32 38.08 -21.41
CA VAL A 453 -10.76 36.72 -21.48
C VAL A 453 -9.94 36.42 -20.24
N ILE A 454 -9.08 37.34 -19.78
CA ILE A 454 -8.31 37.16 -18.54
C ILE A 454 -9.25 36.91 -17.35
N PHE A 455 -10.28 37.75 -17.18
CA PHE A 455 -11.24 37.57 -16.09
C PHE A 455 -11.96 36.21 -16.17
N GLY A 456 -12.41 35.81 -17.36
CA GLY A 456 -13.05 34.52 -17.59
C GLY A 456 -12.12 33.32 -17.34
N LEU A 457 -10.85 33.41 -17.76
CA LEU A 457 -9.83 32.38 -17.54
C LEU A 457 -9.58 32.15 -16.05
N TYR A 458 -9.40 33.21 -15.27
CA TYR A 458 -9.22 33.09 -13.83
C TYR A 458 -10.41 32.41 -13.16
N LEU A 459 -11.64 32.83 -13.50
CA LEU A 459 -12.85 32.27 -12.92
C LEU A 459 -13.01 30.78 -13.27
N PHE A 460 -12.84 30.42 -14.55
CA PHE A 460 -13.00 29.04 -15.02
C PHE A 460 -11.95 28.09 -14.42
N ILE A 461 -10.68 28.53 -14.36
CA ILE A 461 -9.60 27.71 -13.82
C ILE A 461 -9.75 27.52 -12.31
N LEU A 462 -10.06 28.58 -11.57
CA LEU A 462 -10.30 28.48 -10.12
C LEU A 462 -11.49 27.55 -9.81
N ALA A 463 -12.58 27.62 -10.59
CA ALA A 463 -13.72 26.72 -10.44
C ALA A 463 -13.34 25.25 -10.72
N SER A 464 -12.50 25.01 -11.74
CA SER A 464 -12.05 23.66 -12.12
C SER A 464 -11.22 22.98 -11.02
N PHE A 465 -10.44 23.75 -10.26
CA PHE A 465 -9.62 23.22 -9.17
C PHE A 465 -10.34 23.16 -7.82
N LEU A 466 -11.51 23.79 -7.68
CA LEU A 466 -12.28 23.83 -6.43
C LEU A 466 -12.82 22.46 -5.99
N HIS A 467 -12.91 21.49 -6.89
CA HIS A 467 -13.36 20.12 -6.60
C HIS A 467 -12.28 19.23 -5.94
N ASP A 468 -10.99 19.49 -6.17
CA ASP A 468 -9.89 18.68 -5.60
C ASP A 468 -9.81 18.74 -4.05
N PRO A 469 -10.04 19.87 -3.33
CA PRO A 469 -10.02 19.90 -1.86
C PRO A 469 -11.16 19.13 -1.20
N LEU A 470 -12.35 19.10 -1.81
CA LEU A 470 -13.54 18.47 -1.24
C LEU A 470 -13.40 16.95 -1.09
N ASN A 471 -12.42 16.34 -1.76
CA ASN A 471 -12.15 14.91 -1.73
C ASN A 471 -10.79 14.55 -1.11
N ARG A 472 -10.09 15.49 -0.45
CA ARG A 472 -8.78 15.24 0.17
C ARG A 472 -8.85 15.42 1.68
N HIS A 473 -8.62 14.33 2.41
CA HIS A 473 -8.48 14.34 3.87
C HIS A 473 -7.02 14.11 4.27
N LEU A 474 -6.63 14.68 5.42
CA LEU A 474 -5.36 14.34 6.08
C LEU A 474 -5.57 13.05 6.89
N LEU A 475 -4.70 12.07 6.68
CA LEU A 475 -4.59 10.89 7.55
C LEU A 475 -3.42 11.14 8.50
N GLU A 476 -3.72 11.13 9.79
CA GLU A 476 -2.72 11.19 10.84
C GLU A 476 -2.34 9.75 11.18
N ASP A 477 -1.11 9.37 10.80
CA ASP A 477 -0.58 8.04 11.13
C ASP A 477 0.18 8.14 12.46
N SER A 478 -0.45 7.65 13.53
CA SER A 478 0.07 7.68 14.89
C SER A 478 1.34 6.83 15.05
N GLU A 479 1.62 5.89 14.15
CA GLU A 479 2.84 5.07 14.21
C GLU A 479 4.04 5.72 13.51
N GLU A 480 3.83 6.54 12.48
CA GLU A 480 4.91 7.13 11.68
C GLU A 480 5.29 8.56 12.08
N GLN A 481 4.61 9.19 13.06
CA GLN A 481 4.68 10.65 13.32
C GLN A 481 4.64 11.45 12.00
N ARG A 482 3.76 11.01 11.08
CA ARG A 482 3.57 11.63 9.77
C ARG A 482 2.19 12.26 9.69
N THR A 483 2.17 13.51 9.23
CA THR A 483 1.00 14.12 8.61
C THR A 483 1.15 13.96 7.09
N CYS A 484 0.71 12.82 6.55
CA CYS A 484 0.74 12.59 5.10
C CYS A 484 -0.64 12.86 4.48
N ARG A 485 -0.66 13.69 3.43
CA ARG A 485 -1.87 13.91 2.62
C ARG A 485 -1.92 12.87 1.50
N GLN A 486 -2.75 11.84 1.65
CA GLN A 486 -3.11 10.96 0.52
C GLN A 486 -4.40 11.43 -0.14
N LYS A 487 -4.51 11.22 -1.45
CA LYS A 487 -5.78 11.33 -2.17
C LYS A 487 -6.61 10.10 -1.80
N VAL A 488 -7.46 10.22 -0.80
CA VAL A 488 -8.30 9.11 -0.30
C VAL A 488 -9.61 9.11 -1.11
N PRO A 489 -9.89 8.08 -1.94
CA PRO A 489 -11.20 7.94 -2.57
C PRO A 489 -12.27 7.77 -1.49
N LYS A 490 -13.47 8.33 -1.68
CA LYS A 490 -14.60 8.24 -0.71
C LYS A 490 -14.81 6.82 -0.13
N GLY A 491 -14.67 5.76 -0.94
CA GLY A 491 -14.82 4.37 -0.47
C GLY A 491 -13.73 3.85 0.49
N PHE A 492 -12.58 4.52 0.61
CA PHE A 492 -11.56 4.20 1.62
C PHE A 492 -11.84 4.91 2.95
N LEU A 493 -12.57 6.03 2.92
CA LEU A 493 -12.99 6.74 4.13
C LEU A 493 -14.03 5.95 4.92
N ASP A 494 -14.95 5.25 4.23
CA ASP A 494 -15.94 4.37 4.86
C ASP A 494 -15.28 3.17 5.58
N MET A 495 -14.14 2.70 5.05
CA MET A 495 -13.37 1.59 5.65
C MET A 495 -12.57 2.03 6.89
N VAL A 496 -12.06 3.28 6.90
CA VAL A 496 -11.29 3.84 8.03
C VAL A 496 -12.20 4.43 9.13
N LEU A 497 -13.37 4.95 8.78
CA LEU A 497 -14.35 5.46 9.76
C LEU A 497 -15.11 4.34 10.49
N SER A 498 -15.27 3.18 9.85
CA SER A 498 -15.77 1.97 10.54
C SER A 498 -14.79 1.46 11.61
N ASP A 499 -13.50 1.79 11.51
CA ASP A 499 -12.45 1.37 12.46
C ASP A 499 -12.32 2.33 13.66
N LYS A 500 -12.79 3.59 13.51
CA LYS A 500 -12.78 4.61 14.58
C LYS A 500 -14.07 4.72 15.39
N THR A 501 -15.16 4.07 14.96
CA THR A 501 -16.46 4.10 15.65
C THR A 501 -16.62 3.02 16.71
N HIS A 502 -15.59 2.20 16.95
CA HIS A 502 -15.56 1.18 18.01
C HIS A 502 -14.33 1.33 18.92
N LEU A 503 -14.18 2.51 19.51
CA LEU A 503 -13.37 2.72 20.72
C LEU A 503 -14.26 3.26 21.85
#